data_AF-A0AA39ALJ7-F1
#
_entry.id   AF-A0AA39ALJ7-F1
#
_cell.length_a   1.000
_cell.length_b   1.000
_cell.length_c   1.000
_cell.angle_alpha   90.00
_cell.angle_beta   90.00
_cell.angle_gamma   90.00
#
_symmetry.space_group_name_H-M   'P 1'
#
loop_
_entity.id
_entity.type
_entity.pdbx_description
1 polymer ?
#
loop_
_entity_poly.entity_id
_entity_poly.type
_entity_poly.pdbx_seq_one_letter_code
_entity_poly.pdbx_strand_id
1 'polypeptide(L)'
;MKQNFCLLFLLAPTILISVLCDQGSTTHMGGTMRLGSRRTYFQVMDCKSAKLYGNRGFIDERHRHRYEVNPNMVMHLENSGLSFTGKDASGQRMEIVELPNHPYFVGVQFHPEFKSRPGKPSALFLGLIAAACGQLESVLKEDRLSQKIGTGKGGMSNGNKMVKTYQNGSPTKPANGSFDDVYRNCNGVQV
;
A
#
# COMPACT_ATOMS: atom_id res chain seq x y z
N MET A 1 -5.15 34.49 -3.70
CA MET A 1 -5.64 34.49 -2.32
C MET A 1 -4.90 33.42 -1.54
N LYS A 2 -4.10 33.85 -0.55
CA LYS A 2 -3.28 32.99 0.31
C LYS A 2 -4.20 32.31 1.31
N GLN A 3 -4.19 30.98 1.38
CA GLN A 3 -4.55 30.26 2.60
C GLN A 3 -3.32 29.52 3.09
N ASN A 4 -2.61 30.20 3.99
CA ASN A 4 -1.70 29.57 4.92
C ASN A 4 -2.58 28.81 5.92
N PHE A 5 -2.70 27.49 5.75
CA PHE A 5 -3.14 26.60 6.82
C PHE A 5 -1.97 25.68 7.15
N CYS A 6 -1.07 26.17 8.00
CA CYS A 6 -0.21 25.33 8.81
C CYS A 6 -1.11 24.75 9.90
N LEU A 7 -1.75 23.61 9.61
CA LEU A 7 -2.45 22.87 10.64
C LEU A 7 -1.40 22.10 11.45
N LEU A 8 -0.75 22.82 12.37
CA LEU A 8 -0.03 22.24 13.49
C LEU A 8 -1.09 21.56 14.35
N PHE A 9 -1.12 20.22 14.40
CA PHE A 9 -1.95 19.50 15.36
C PHE A 9 -1.38 19.76 16.77
N LEU A 10 -1.84 20.87 17.37
CA LEU A 10 -1.55 21.36 18.70
C LEU A 10 -2.47 20.64 19.69
N LEU A 11 -2.06 19.47 20.16
CA LEU A 11 -2.55 18.91 21.42
C LEU A 11 -1.30 18.58 22.26
N ALA A 12 -1.10 19.34 23.35
CA ALA A 12 -0.02 19.21 24.34
C ALA A 12 1.38 19.75 23.89
N PRO A 13 2.33 20.06 24.79
CA PRO A 13 3.59 20.77 24.48
C PRO A 13 4.61 19.95 23.65
N THR A 14 4.18 18.83 23.10
CA THR A 14 4.99 17.87 22.33
C THR A 14 4.57 17.88 20.86
N ILE A 15 5.48 18.32 19.99
CA ILE A 15 5.26 18.33 18.54
C ILE A 15 5.30 16.88 18.01
N LEU A 16 4.16 16.31 17.66
CA LEU A 16 4.05 14.96 17.11
C LEU A 16 4.38 14.91 15.60
N ILE A 17 3.96 15.92 14.86
CA ILE A 17 4.09 16.01 13.41
C ILE A 17 4.90 17.26 13.08
N SER A 18 5.93 17.10 12.25
CA SER A 18 6.87 18.14 11.86
C SER A 18 7.00 18.26 10.35
N VAL A 19 7.42 19.43 9.87
CA VAL A 19 7.78 19.64 8.47
C VAL A 19 9.28 19.42 8.34
N LEU A 20 9.69 18.29 7.77
CA LEU A 20 11.12 18.03 7.52
C LEU A 20 11.49 18.61 6.15
N CYS A 21 12.34 19.64 6.12
CA CYS A 21 12.86 20.18 4.87
C CYS A 21 13.72 19.13 4.15
N ASP A 22 13.49 18.92 2.85
CA ASP A 22 14.41 18.14 2.01
C ASP A 22 15.68 18.99 1.85
N GLN A 23 16.82 18.51 2.34
CA GLN A 23 18.12 19.22 2.44
C GLN A 23 18.77 19.55 1.06
N GLY A 24 18.00 19.57 -0.03
CA GLY A 24 18.51 19.62 -1.41
C GLY A 24 18.24 20.90 -2.21
N SER A 25 17.49 21.87 -1.70
CA SER A 25 17.24 23.12 -2.43
C SER A 25 17.42 24.36 -1.54
N THR A 26 18.62 24.92 -1.58
CA THR A 26 19.07 26.13 -0.87
C THR A 26 18.33 27.42 -1.27
N THR A 27 17.23 27.33 -2.02
CA THR A 27 16.52 28.48 -2.63
C THR A 27 15.03 28.55 -2.28
N HIS A 28 14.44 27.55 -1.61
CA HIS A 28 13.04 27.58 -1.21
C HIS A 28 12.88 27.73 0.31
N MET A 29 12.62 28.96 0.75
CA MET A 29 12.22 29.30 2.12
C MET A 29 10.80 28.76 2.40
N GLY A 30 10.69 27.47 2.73
CA GLY A 30 9.44 26.82 3.16
C GLY A 30 9.48 25.31 2.92
N GLY A 31 8.81 24.54 3.79
CA GLY A 31 8.71 23.07 3.67
C GLY A 31 8.15 22.61 2.34
N THR A 32 9.05 22.23 1.43
CA THR A 32 8.70 21.76 0.09
C THR A 32 7.92 20.45 0.17
N MET A 33 6.90 20.29 -0.68
CA MET A 33 6.10 19.07 -0.74
C MET A 33 6.98 17.88 -1.16
N ARG A 34 6.93 16.80 -0.38
CA ARG A 34 7.51 15.51 -0.78
C ARG A 34 6.61 14.89 -1.84
N LEU A 35 7.10 14.87 -3.07
CA LEU A 35 6.36 14.44 -4.25
C LEU A 35 7.13 13.36 -5.02
N GLY A 36 6.38 12.47 -5.68
CA GLY A 36 6.91 11.53 -6.67
C GLY A 36 7.13 10.13 -6.12
N SER A 37 7.74 9.27 -6.93
CA SER A 37 8.10 7.91 -6.50
C SER A 37 9.31 7.98 -5.58
N ARG A 38 9.20 7.47 -4.35
CA ARG A 38 10.30 7.36 -3.40
C ARG A 38 10.39 5.92 -2.90
N ARG A 39 11.58 5.56 -2.43
CA ARG A 39 11.86 4.22 -1.93
C ARG A 39 11.66 4.16 -0.42
N THR A 40 10.93 3.14 0.01
CA THR A 40 10.70 2.79 1.40
C THR A 40 11.31 1.43 1.68
N TYR A 41 12.18 1.35 2.69
CA TYR A 41 12.88 0.14 3.10
C TYR A 41 12.19 -0.46 4.31
N PHE A 42 11.91 -1.76 4.25
CA PHE A 42 11.38 -2.48 5.40
C PHE A 42 12.50 -2.71 6.42
N GLN A 43 12.25 -2.30 7.66
CA GLN A 43 13.18 -2.50 8.78
C GLN A 43 13.04 -3.89 9.38
N VAL A 44 11.83 -4.44 9.33
CA VAL A 44 11.48 -5.77 9.84
C VAL A 44 10.72 -6.52 8.76
N MET A 45 11.20 -7.71 8.40
CA MET A 45 10.55 -8.54 7.37
C MET A 45 9.35 -9.32 7.92
N ASP A 46 9.32 -9.57 9.24
CA ASP A 46 8.20 -10.22 9.90
C ASP A 46 7.04 -9.25 10.21
N CYS A 47 6.70 -8.37 9.26
CA CYS A 47 5.55 -7.47 9.36
C CYS A 47 4.51 -7.80 8.29
N LYS A 48 3.27 -7.31 8.47
CA LYS A 48 2.16 -7.61 7.54
C LYS A 48 2.44 -6.97 6.18
N SER A 49 2.95 -5.74 6.17
CA SER A 49 3.26 -5.00 4.94
C SER A 49 4.32 -5.70 4.10
N ALA A 50 5.46 -6.08 4.69
CA ALA A 50 6.53 -6.76 3.95
C ALA A 50 6.03 -8.06 3.32
N LYS A 51 5.25 -8.86 4.07
CA LYS A 51 4.66 -10.11 3.57
C LYS A 51 3.69 -9.85 2.41
N LEU A 52 2.81 -8.85 2.51
CA LEU A 52 1.88 -8.49 1.43
C LEU A 52 2.59 -7.99 0.17
N TYR A 53 3.72 -7.30 0.33
CA TYR A 53 4.55 -6.85 -0.79
C TYR A 53 5.51 -7.91 -1.33
N GLY A 54 5.38 -9.15 -0.88
CA GLY A 54 6.19 -10.26 -1.39
C GLY A 54 7.56 -10.38 -0.73
N ASN A 55 7.68 -10.08 0.56
CA ASN A 55 8.95 -10.13 1.32
C ASN A 55 10.13 -9.42 0.64
N ARG A 56 9.86 -8.34 -0.09
CA ARG A 56 10.92 -7.51 -0.70
C ARG A 56 11.58 -6.67 0.38
N GLY A 57 12.88 -6.39 0.26
CA GLY A 57 13.58 -5.50 1.20
C GLY A 57 13.17 -4.02 1.08
N PHE A 58 12.58 -3.62 -0.06
CA PHE A 58 12.09 -2.28 -0.28
C PHE A 58 10.93 -2.26 -1.28
N ILE A 59 10.18 -1.16 -1.26
CA ILE A 59 9.16 -0.81 -2.24
C ILE A 59 9.39 0.61 -2.73
N ASP A 60 9.04 0.86 -3.97
CA ASP A 60 8.93 2.22 -4.49
C ASP A 60 7.44 2.57 -4.51
N GLU A 61 7.03 3.68 -3.91
CA GLU A 61 5.63 4.14 -3.86
C GLU A 61 5.55 5.65 -4.09
N ARG A 62 4.34 6.17 -4.38
CA ARG A 62 4.17 7.60 -4.68
C ARG A 62 3.79 8.40 -3.44
N HIS A 63 4.52 9.49 -3.20
CA HIS A 63 4.31 10.40 -2.08
C HIS A 63 3.72 11.70 -2.59
N ARG A 64 2.85 12.30 -1.76
CA ARG A 64 2.28 13.63 -1.97
C ARG A 64 1.83 14.17 -0.61
N HIS A 65 2.80 14.54 0.22
CA HIS A 65 2.57 15.10 1.57
C HIS A 65 3.67 16.11 1.93
N ARG A 66 3.46 16.85 3.03
CA ARG A 66 4.41 17.85 3.55
C ARG A 66 4.85 17.58 4.98
N TYR A 67 4.11 16.72 5.67
CA TYR A 67 4.23 16.50 7.10
C TYR A 67 4.76 15.11 7.37
N GLU A 68 5.64 15.04 8.35
CA GLU A 68 6.41 13.87 8.76
C GLU A 68 6.23 13.66 10.27
N VAL A 69 6.39 12.43 10.74
CA VAL A 69 6.46 12.18 12.19
C VAL A 69 7.72 12.84 12.75
N ASN A 70 7.61 13.51 13.90
CA ASN A 70 8.77 14.06 14.59
C ASN A 70 9.69 12.92 15.07
N PRO A 71 10.97 12.85 14.66
CA PRO A 71 11.89 11.80 15.07
C PRO A 71 12.00 11.63 16.60
N ASN A 72 11.87 12.72 17.35
CA ASN A 72 11.94 12.69 18.82
C ASN A 72 10.76 11.94 19.46
N MET A 73 9.63 11.83 18.75
CA MET A 73 8.43 11.14 19.23
C MET A 73 8.42 9.65 18.87
N VAL A 74 9.29 9.21 17.96
CA VAL A 74 9.31 7.84 17.44
C VAL A 74 9.47 6.84 18.58
N MET A 75 10.44 7.06 19.47
CA MET A 75 10.70 6.17 20.60
C MET A 75 9.51 6.11 21.57
N HIS A 76 8.83 7.24 21.81
CA HIS A 76 7.63 7.25 22.65
C HIS A 76 6.48 6.45 22.04
N LEU A 77 6.28 6.56 20.72
CA LEU A 77 5.26 5.81 19.99
C LEU A 77 5.58 4.31 19.96
N GLU A 78 6.85 3.96 19.76
CA GLU A 78 7.31 2.57 19.78
C GLU A 78 7.12 1.93 21.16
N ASN A 79 7.49 2.64 22.22
CA ASN A 79 7.24 2.21 23.60
C ASN A 79 5.73 2.08 23.92
N SER A 80 4.86 2.77 23.19
CA SER A 80 3.40 2.66 23.32
C SER A 80 2.82 1.48 22.51
N GLY A 81 3.65 0.72 21.80
CA GLY A 81 3.27 -0.49 21.07
C GLY A 81 3.13 -0.33 19.56
N LEU A 82 3.30 0.86 19.00
CA LEU A 82 3.41 1.02 17.54
C LEU A 82 4.75 0.48 17.04
N SER A 83 4.80 0.00 15.81
CA SER A 83 6.03 -0.48 15.18
C SER A 83 6.24 0.23 13.86
N PHE A 84 7.32 0.99 13.72
CA PHE A 84 7.69 1.60 12.44
C PHE A 84 8.44 0.61 11.56
N THR A 85 7.70 -0.09 10.71
CA THR A 85 8.21 -1.20 9.89
C THR A 85 8.83 -0.75 8.59
N GLY A 86 8.61 0.50 8.15
CA GLY A 86 9.14 1.05 6.91
C GLY A 86 9.72 2.45 7.12
N LYS A 87 10.92 2.69 6.58
CA LYS A 87 11.63 3.98 6.65
C LYS A 87 12.18 4.39 5.30
N ASP A 88 12.49 5.68 5.15
CA ASP A 88 13.18 6.17 3.94
C ASP A 88 14.67 5.74 3.91
N ALA A 89 15.36 6.04 2.81
CA ALA A 89 16.78 5.69 2.64
C ALA A 89 17.72 6.25 3.73
N SER A 90 17.33 7.37 4.36
CA SER A 90 18.11 8.00 5.43
C SER A 90 17.81 7.40 6.81
N GLY A 91 16.72 6.63 6.94
CA GLY A 91 16.22 6.09 8.20
C GLY A 91 15.57 7.14 9.12
N GLN A 92 15.50 8.41 8.69
CA GLN A 92 14.96 9.51 9.51
C GLN A 92 13.44 9.63 9.39
N ARG A 93 12.89 9.32 8.21
CA ARG A 93 11.44 9.42 7.96
C ARG A 93 10.77 8.06 8.15
N MET A 94 9.67 8.08 8.90
CA MET A 94 8.86 6.90 9.16
C MET A 94 7.74 6.82 8.12
N GLU A 95 7.80 5.81 7.27
CA GLU A 95 6.96 5.71 6.06
C GLU A 95 5.82 4.69 6.24
N ILE A 96 6.04 3.65 7.06
CA ILE A 96 5.05 2.60 7.37
C ILE A 96 5.04 2.36 8.88
N VAL A 97 3.84 2.33 9.45
CA VAL A 97 3.59 1.99 10.86
C VAL A 97 2.58 0.85 10.95
N GLU A 98 2.80 -0.07 11.88
CA GLU A 98 1.89 -1.17 12.19
C GLU A 98 1.62 -1.25 13.69
N LEU A 99 0.47 -1.82 14.05
CA LEU A 99 0.17 -2.21 15.43
C LEU A 99 0.16 -3.75 15.50
N PRO A 100 1.20 -4.39 16.09
CA PRO A 100 1.36 -5.85 16.05
C PRO A 100 0.14 -6.62 16.57
N ASN A 101 -0.48 -6.14 17.66
CA ASN A 101 -1.59 -6.79 18.36
C ASN A 101 -2.97 -6.54 17.73
N HIS A 102 -3.04 -5.93 16.54
CA HIS A 102 -4.30 -5.72 15.82
C HIS A 102 -4.39 -6.62 14.57
N PRO A 103 -5.57 -7.20 14.25
CA PRO A 103 -5.74 -8.09 13.10
C PRO A 103 -5.22 -7.48 11.80
N TYR A 104 -5.53 -6.20 11.57
CA TYR A 104 -4.96 -5.41 10.49
C TYR A 104 -4.93 -3.94 10.86
N PHE A 105 -3.76 -3.41 11.19
CA PHE A 105 -3.53 -1.98 11.39
C PHE A 105 -2.23 -1.63 10.70
N VAL A 106 -2.36 -0.96 9.55
CA VAL A 106 -1.23 -0.53 8.73
C VAL A 106 -1.51 0.93 8.34
N GLY A 107 -0.62 1.82 8.76
CA GLY A 107 -0.60 3.21 8.33
C GLY A 107 0.58 3.44 7.39
N VAL A 108 0.34 4.15 6.30
CA VAL A 108 1.38 4.49 5.32
C VAL A 108 1.35 5.97 4.99
N GLN A 109 2.52 6.52 4.70
CA GLN A 109 2.66 7.92 4.30
C GLN A 109 2.48 8.12 2.79
N PHE A 110 2.80 7.09 2.00
CA PHE A 110 2.60 7.07 0.56
C PHE A 110 1.14 6.77 0.18
N HIS A 111 0.84 6.90 -1.10
CA HIS A 111 -0.48 6.74 -1.71
C HIS A 111 -0.57 5.40 -2.47
N PRO A 112 -0.95 4.29 -1.81
CA PRO A 112 -1.00 2.96 -2.42
C PRO A 112 -2.00 2.85 -3.59
N GLU A 113 -2.99 3.74 -3.65
CA GLU A 113 -4.00 3.79 -4.71
C GLU A 113 -3.39 4.09 -6.09
N PHE A 114 -2.31 4.86 -6.15
CA PHE A 114 -1.73 5.27 -7.44
C PHE A 114 -1.05 4.12 -8.20
N LYS A 115 -0.67 3.04 -7.51
CA LYS A 115 -0.08 1.84 -8.13
C LYS A 115 -1.07 0.67 -8.28
N SER A 116 -2.28 0.79 -7.76
CA SER A 116 -3.34 -0.21 -7.92
C SER A 116 -3.86 -0.25 -9.37
N ARG A 117 -4.06 -1.45 -9.94
CA ARG A 117 -4.59 -1.66 -11.31
C ARG A 117 -5.60 -2.82 -11.32
N PRO A 118 -6.54 -2.86 -12.28
CA PRO A 118 -7.31 -4.07 -12.53
C PRO A 118 -6.38 -5.27 -12.77
N GLY A 119 -6.60 -6.38 -12.05
CA GLY A 119 -5.74 -7.57 -12.09
C GLY A 119 -4.45 -7.50 -11.25
N LYS A 120 -4.09 -6.32 -10.73
CA LYS A 120 -2.98 -6.13 -9.79
C LYS A 120 -3.36 -5.07 -8.74
N PRO A 121 -4.24 -5.42 -7.79
CA PRO A 121 -4.62 -4.48 -6.74
C PRO A 121 -3.41 -4.12 -5.87
N SER A 122 -3.48 -2.97 -5.21
CA SER A 122 -2.48 -2.62 -4.20
C SER A 122 -2.43 -3.68 -3.10
N ALA A 123 -1.23 -4.07 -2.71
CA ALA A 123 -0.98 -5.10 -1.70
C ALA A 123 -1.64 -4.78 -0.36
N LEU A 124 -1.64 -3.51 0.04
CA LEU A 124 -2.26 -3.07 1.30
C LEU A 124 -3.79 -3.13 1.24
N PHE A 125 -4.40 -2.76 0.12
CA PHE A 125 -5.86 -2.90 -0.03
C PHE A 125 -6.29 -4.36 -0.08
N LEU A 126 -5.52 -5.23 -0.74
CA LEU A 126 -5.77 -6.66 -0.70
C LEU A 126 -5.70 -7.20 0.74
N GLY A 127 -4.68 -6.79 1.50
CA GLY A 127 -4.54 -7.15 2.91
C GLY A 127 -5.71 -6.67 3.77
N LEU A 128 -6.17 -5.43 3.57
CA LEU A 128 -7.32 -4.86 4.29
C LEU A 128 -8.60 -5.67 4.04
N ILE A 129 -8.90 -5.97 2.78
CA ILE A 129 -10.10 -6.76 2.42
C ILE A 129 -9.98 -8.19 2.92
N ALA A 130 -8.81 -8.83 2.76
CA ALA A 130 -8.57 -10.17 3.28
C ALA A 130 -8.74 -10.23 4.81
N ALA A 131 -8.29 -9.20 5.53
CA ALA A 131 -8.51 -9.10 6.97
C ALA A 131 -9.98 -8.94 7.33
N ALA A 132 -10.72 -8.09 6.60
CA ALA A 132 -12.16 -7.91 6.79
C ALA A 132 -12.95 -9.22 6.55
N CYS A 133 -12.47 -10.07 5.63
CA CYS A 133 -13.05 -11.38 5.35
C CYS A 133 -12.53 -12.51 6.26
N GLY A 134 -11.61 -12.24 7.20
CA GLY A 134 -11.00 -13.28 8.03
C GLY A 134 -10.03 -14.23 7.30
N GLN A 135 -9.56 -13.84 6.11
CA GLN A 135 -8.71 -14.65 5.23
C GLN A 135 -7.26 -14.16 5.14
N LEU A 136 -6.88 -13.16 5.96
CA LEU A 136 -5.54 -12.56 5.92
C LEU A 136 -4.43 -13.60 6.04
N GLU A 137 -4.53 -14.54 6.98
CA GLU A 137 -3.51 -15.57 7.21
C GLU A 137 -3.29 -16.48 5.99
N SER A 138 -4.33 -16.76 5.23
CA SER A 138 -4.22 -17.54 3.99
C SER A 138 -3.45 -16.78 2.92
N VAL A 139 -3.79 -15.49 2.73
CA VAL A 139 -3.11 -14.61 1.77
C VAL A 139 -1.62 -14.45 2.10
N LEU A 140 -1.28 -14.27 3.38
CA LEU A 140 0.11 -14.14 3.82
C LEU A 140 0.94 -15.44 3.65
N LYS A 141 0.29 -16.61 3.62
CA LYS A 141 0.95 -17.92 3.43
C LYS A 141 1.15 -18.27 1.96
N GLU A 142 0.20 -17.96 1.09
CA GLU A 142 0.26 -18.25 -0.35
C GLU A 142 1.46 -17.60 -1.04
N ASP A 143 1.82 -16.38 -0.63
CA ASP A 143 2.97 -15.68 -1.18
C ASP A 143 4.30 -16.39 -0.84
N ARG A 144 4.44 -16.94 0.38
CA ARG A 144 5.62 -17.74 0.77
C ARG A 144 5.78 -19.00 -0.08
N LEU A 145 4.66 -19.63 -0.48
CA LEU A 145 4.68 -20.84 -1.29
C LEU A 145 5.08 -20.54 -2.74
N SER A 146 4.56 -19.44 -3.29
CA SER A 146 4.90 -18.98 -4.64
C SER A 146 6.39 -18.64 -4.79
N GLN A 147 7.03 -18.13 -3.74
CA GLN A 147 8.46 -17.83 -3.72
C GLN A 147 9.35 -19.06 -3.56
N LYS A 148 8.93 -20.06 -2.78
CA LYS A 148 9.69 -21.32 -2.62
C LYS A 148 9.80 -22.11 -3.93
N ILE A 149 8.78 -22.08 -4.77
CA ILE A 149 8.78 -22.81 -6.05
C ILE A 149 9.72 -22.14 -7.07
N GLY A 150 9.97 -20.82 -6.96
CA GLY A 150 10.78 -20.04 -7.90
C GLY A 150 12.31 -20.17 -7.78
N THR A 151 12.84 -20.95 -6.82
CA THR A 151 14.30 -21.14 -6.62
C THR A 151 14.83 -22.52 -7.04
N GLY A 152 14.00 -23.36 -7.68
CA GLY A 152 14.42 -24.63 -8.26
C GLY A 152 14.73 -24.52 -9.76
N LYS A 153 15.97 -24.84 -10.16
CA LYS A 153 16.31 -25.08 -11.58
C LYS A 153 15.53 -26.31 -12.10
N GLY A 154 14.82 -26.13 -13.22
CA GLY A 154 14.53 -27.17 -14.22
C GLY A 154 13.21 -27.94 -14.06
N GLY A 155 12.36 -27.87 -15.09
CA GLY A 155 11.27 -28.84 -15.32
C GLY A 155 9.97 -28.23 -15.86
N MET A 156 9.71 -28.42 -17.16
CA MET A 156 8.40 -28.17 -17.78
C MET A 156 7.31 -29.05 -17.16
N SER A 157 6.14 -28.46 -16.88
CA SER A 157 4.86 -29.19 -16.97
C SER A 157 3.69 -28.22 -17.12
N ASN A 158 2.90 -28.42 -18.19
CA ASN A 158 1.61 -27.78 -18.43
C ASN A 158 0.62 -28.13 -17.31
N GLY A 159 0.00 -27.11 -16.72
CA GLY A 159 -1.07 -27.27 -15.74
C GLY A 159 -2.05 -26.11 -15.83
N ASN A 160 -3.09 -26.28 -16.66
CA ASN A 160 -4.26 -25.42 -16.69
C ASN A 160 -4.92 -25.44 -15.29
N LYS A 161 -4.79 -24.36 -14.51
CA LYS A 161 -5.64 -24.15 -13.32
C LYS A 161 -6.75 -23.18 -13.68
N MET A 162 -7.93 -23.75 -13.92
CA MET A 162 -9.20 -23.05 -14.06
C MET A 162 -9.38 -22.05 -12.91
N VAL A 163 -9.61 -20.80 -13.27
CA VAL A 163 -10.19 -19.77 -12.40
C VAL A 163 -11.57 -20.27 -11.97
N LYS A 164 -11.78 -20.51 -10.67
CA LYS A 164 -13.12 -20.74 -10.13
C LYS A 164 -13.85 -19.41 -10.09
N THR A 165 -14.72 -19.19 -11.07
CA THR A 165 -15.72 -18.13 -11.05
C THR A 165 -16.70 -18.40 -9.90
N TYR A 166 -16.83 -17.48 -8.96
CA TYR A 166 -17.87 -17.52 -7.94
C TYR A 166 -19.23 -17.25 -8.62
N GLN A 167 -20.09 -18.27 -8.71
CA GLN A 167 -21.47 -18.09 -9.16
C GLN A 167 -22.36 -17.81 -7.95
N ASN A 168 -22.90 -16.59 -7.89
CA ASN A 168 -23.98 -16.24 -6.98
C ASN A 168 -25.33 -16.55 -7.65
N GLY A 169 -26.15 -17.38 -6.98
CA GLY A 169 -27.61 -17.31 -6.98
C GLY A 169 -28.36 -17.78 -8.23
N SER A 170 -29.11 -18.88 -8.09
CA SER A 170 -30.21 -19.26 -8.99
C SER A 170 -31.40 -18.30 -8.82
N PRO A 171 -32.05 -17.89 -9.92
CA PRO A 171 -33.49 -18.05 -9.98
C PRO A 171 -33.97 -18.68 -11.30
N THR A 172 -34.90 -19.61 -11.15
CA THR A 172 -35.68 -20.27 -12.21
C THR A 172 -36.38 -19.29 -13.16
N LYS A 173 -36.19 -19.45 -14.48
CA LYS A 173 -37.24 -19.62 -15.52
C LYS A 173 -36.64 -19.52 -16.95
N PRO A 174 -37.15 -20.29 -17.94
CA PRO A 174 -36.68 -20.24 -19.33
C PRO A 174 -37.57 -19.34 -20.21
N ALA A 175 -36.99 -18.67 -21.20
CA ALA A 175 -37.69 -18.25 -22.42
C ALA A 175 -36.68 -17.90 -23.53
N ASN A 176 -36.98 -18.37 -24.74
CA ASN A 176 -36.24 -18.21 -25.99
C ASN A 176 -36.16 -16.75 -26.47
N GLY A 177 -35.08 -16.39 -27.16
CA GLY A 177 -35.02 -15.15 -27.94
C GLY A 177 -33.61 -14.78 -28.43
N SER A 178 -33.34 -15.08 -29.70
CA SER A 178 -32.21 -14.57 -30.50
C SER A 178 -32.25 -13.03 -30.58
N PHE A 179 -31.08 -12.35 -30.52
CA PHE A 179 -30.79 -11.15 -31.32
C PHE A 179 -29.30 -10.78 -31.20
N ASP A 180 -28.61 -10.75 -32.34
CA ASP A 180 -27.27 -10.18 -32.54
C ASP A 180 -27.26 -8.67 -32.24
N ASP A 181 -26.16 -8.13 -31.68
CA ASP A 181 -25.55 -6.87 -32.15
C ASP A 181 -24.27 -6.47 -31.38
N VAL A 182 -23.14 -6.62 -32.10
CA VAL A 182 -22.02 -5.67 -32.29
C VAL A 182 -21.84 -4.55 -31.24
N TYR A 183 -20.79 -4.65 -30.40
CA TYR A 183 -20.26 -3.53 -29.62
C TYR A 183 -19.12 -2.79 -30.35
N ARG A 184 -19.36 -1.52 -30.70
CA ARG A 184 -18.34 -0.57 -31.18
C ARG A 184 -17.60 0.10 -30.02
N ASN A 185 -16.30 0.27 -30.25
CA ASN A 185 -15.32 0.99 -29.43
C ASN A 185 -15.45 2.51 -29.64
N CYS A 186 -15.44 3.30 -28.56
CA CYS A 186 -15.41 4.77 -28.63
C CYS A 186 -14.22 5.32 -27.83
N ASN A 187 -13.11 5.53 -28.53
CA ASN A 187 -12.10 6.52 -28.16
C ASN A 187 -12.66 7.92 -28.44
N GLY A 188 -12.85 8.73 -27.41
CA GLY A 188 -13.22 10.14 -27.52
C GLY A 188 -12.04 11.07 -27.25
N VAL A 189 -11.33 11.43 -28.31
CA VAL A 189 -10.63 12.72 -28.50
C VAL A 189 -11.72 13.68 -29.02
N GLN A 190 -11.93 14.92 -28.58
CA GLN A 190 -11.16 16.18 -28.62
C GLN A 190 -12.02 17.22 -27.86
N VAL A 191 -11.52 18.32 -27.30
CA VAL A 191 -11.06 19.54 -28.01
C VAL A 191 -9.96 20.23 -27.21
#